data_AF-A0A9Q1R685-F1
#
_entry.id   AF-A0A9Q1R685-F1
#
_cell.length_a   1.000
_cell.length_b   1.000
_cell.length_c   1.000
_cell.angle_alpha   90.00
_cell.angle_beta   90.00
_cell.angle_gamma   90.00
#
_symmetry.space_group_name_H-M   'P 1'
#
loop_
_entity.id
_entity.type
_entity.pdbx_description
1 polymer ?
#
loop_
_entity_poly.entity_id
_entity_poly.type
_entity_poly.pdbx_seq_one_letter_code
_entity_poly.pdbx_strand_id
1 'polypeptide(L)'
;MISPKLFPSSIRQIYHKQEMESVFGEPPPSSISGSIDNQSMPQDLKLSTAAMDGKESFAGLTHIGNKGEAQMVDVSLKDISKRVAIARGKVILGRKVFDLVSANQMGK
;
A
#
# COMPACT_ATOMS: atom_id res chain seq x y z
N MET A 1 -38.86 7.80 -37.66
CA MET A 1 -37.39 7.80 -37.48
C MET A 1 -37.11 8.43 -36.14
N ILE A 2 -36.53 7.65 -35.20
CA ILE A 2 -36.40 8.03 -33.79
C ILE A 2 -35.01 8.65 -33.59
N SER A 3 -34.96 9.91 -33.16
CA SER A 3 -33.72 10.65 -32.90
C SER A 3 -32.90 10.00 -31.78
N PRO A 4 -31.55 10.01 -31.86
CA PRO A 4 -30.71 9.53 -30.77
C PRO A 4 -30.82 10.51 -29.60
N LYS A 5 -31.36 10.03 -28.47
CA LYS A 5 -31.39 10.79 -27.22
C LYS A 5 -29.95 11.01 -26.76
N LEU A 6 -29.54 12.28 -26.73
CA LEU A 6 -28.29 12.75 -26.18
C LEU A 6 -28.31 12.49 -24.66
N PHE A 7 -27.57 11.48 -24.19
CA PHE A 7 -27.48 11.20 -22.76
C PHE A 7 -26.56 12.23 -22.08
N PRO A 8 -27.01 12.92 -21.02
CA PRO A 8 -26.19 13.91 -20.33
C PRO A 8 -25.02 13.22 -19.60
N SER A 9 -23.83 13.83 -19.69
CA SER A 9 -22.57 13.40 -19.07
C SER A 9 -22.67 13.11 -17.56
N SER A 10 -23.64 13.74 -16.88
CA SER A 10 -23.95 13.54 -15.47
C SER A 10 -24.33 12.10 -15.12
N ILE A 11 -25.05 11.39 -16.01
CA ILE A 11 -25.45 10.00 -15.77
C ILE A 11 -24.23 9.08 -15.68
N ARG A 12 -23.22 9.29 -16.54
CA ARG A 12 -22.00 8.49 -16.55
C ARG A 12 -21.17 8.68 -15.27
N GLN A 13 -21.15 9.90 -14.73
CA GLN A 13 -20.46 10.19 -13.46
C GLN A 13 -21.14 9.51 -12.27
N ILE A 14 -22.48 9.46 -12.26
CA ILE A 14 -23.24 8.77 -11.20
C ILE A 14 -22.91 7.28 -11.18
N TYR A 15 -22.91 6.61 -12.34
CA TYR A 15 -22.54 5.19 -12.41
C TYR A 15 -21.10 4.92 -11.98
N HIS A 16 -20.16 5.78 -12.38
CA HIS A 16 -18.76 5.65 -11.97
C HIS A 16 -18.55 5.83 -10.46
N LYS A 17 -19.26 6.79 -9.85
CA LYS A 17 -19.23 7.00 -8.40
C LYS A 17 -19.79 5.78 -7.66
N GLN A 18 -20.92 5.24 -8.13
CA GLN A 18 -21.55 4.04 -7.57
C GLN A 18 -20.64 2.81 -7.62
N GLU A 19 -19.91 2.60 -8.73
CA GLU A 19 -18.96 1.49 -8.85
C GLU A 19 -17.79 1.62 -7.86
N MET A 20 -17.23 2.82 -7.68
CA MET A 20 -16.13 3.05 -6.75
C MET A 20 -16.56 2.86 -5.28
N GLU A 21 -17.75 3.32 -4.90
CA GLU A 21 -18.30 3.12 -3.55
C GLU A 21 -18.59 1.64 -3.26
N SER A 22 -19.05 0.86 -4.26
CA SER A 22 -19.29 -0.57 -4.10
C SER A 22 -18.00 -1.38 -3.90
N VAL A 23 -16.86 -0.90 -4.40
CA VAL A 23 -15.57 -1.62 -4.34
C VAL A 23 -14.78 -1.20 -3.10
N PHE A 24 -14.78 0.10 -2.77
CA PHE A 24 -13.89 0.67 -1.75
C PHE A 24 -14.61 1.16 -0.49
N GLY A 25 -15.95 1.16 -0.47
CA GLY A 25 -16.74 1.77 0.60
C GLY A 25 -16.76 3.29 0.52
N GLU A 26 -17.35 3.93 1.54
CA GLU A 26 -17.38 5.39 1.65
C GLU A 26 -15.96 5.93 1.94
N PRO A 27 -15.46 6.92 1.19
CA PRO A 27 -14.16 7.51 1.48
C PRO A 27 -14.18 8.11 2.89
N PRO A 28 -13.07 8.03 3.65
CA PRO A 28 -13.00 8.66 4.96
C PRO A 28 -13.32 10.16 4.81
N PRO A 29 -14.05 10.77 5.76
CA PRO A 29 -14.35 12.20 5.69
C PRO A 29 -13.04 12.96 5.57
N SER A 30 -12.92 13.75 4.51
CA SER A 30 -11.75 14.59 4.25
C SER A 30 -11.70 15.72 5.26
N SER A 31 -11.26 15.42 6.47
CA SER A 31 -10.85 16.38 7.50
C SER A 31 -9.34 16.25 7.74
N ILE A 32 -8.56 16.35 6.66
CA ILE A 32 -7.13 16.61 6.77
C ILE A 32 -6.97 18.13 6.70
N SER A 33 -7.33 18.79 7.80
CA SER A 33 -6.86 20.13 8.12
C SER A 33 -5.45 19.97 8.67
N GLY A 34 -4.44 20.40 7.91
CA GLY A 34 -3.08 20.45 8.40
C GLY A 34 -2.99 21.37 9.62
N SER A 35 -2.64 20.81 10.78
CA SER A 35 -2.08 21.58 11.89
C SER A 35 -0.87 20.83 12.43
N ILE A 36 0.29 21.44 12.22
CA ILE A 36 1.55 21.06 12.83
C ILE A 36 1.47 21.56 14.26
N ASP A 37 1.21 20.67 15.21
CA ASP A 37 1.32 21.00 16.64
C ASP A 37 2.34 20.05 17.29
N ASN A 38 3.59 20.53 17.31
CA ASN A 38 4.62 20.04 18.22
C ASN A 38 4.23 20.45 19.65
N GLN A 39 3.54 19.56 20.37
CA GLN A 39 3.43 19.69 21.82
C GLN A 39 4.37 18.67 22.48
N SER A 40 5.56 19.20 22.75
CA SER A 40 6.59 18.67 23.63
C SER A 40 6.05 18.51 25.06
N MET A 41 6.03 17.28 25.57
CA MET A 41 5.94 17.02 27.01
C MET A 41 7.35 16.85 27.57
N PRO A 42 7.77 17.59 28.61
CA PRO A 42 9.03 17.31 29.30
C PRO A 42 8.79 16.16 30.27
N GLN A 43 9.34 14.99 29.96
CA GLN A 43 9.49 13.92 30.93
C GLN A 43 10.95 13.93 31.39
N ASP A 44 11.18 14.43 32.60
CA ASP A 44 12.44 14.31 33.33
C ASP A 44 12.74 12.83 33.60
N LEU A 45 13.38 12.16 32.64
CA LEU A 45 13.96 10.84 32.84
C LEU A 45 15.41 11.02 33.30
N LYS A 46 15.57 10.91 34.61
CA LYS A 46 16.83 10.84 35.35
C LYS A 46 17.73 9.77 34.71
N LEU A 47 18.77 10.22 33.98
CA LEU A 47 19.82 9.34 33.46
C LEU A 47 20.58 8.71 34.64
N SER A 48 20.26 7.46 34.95
CA SER A 48 21.16 6.58 35.68
C SER A 48 22.11 5.93 34.68
N THR A 49 23.34 6.42 34.63
CA THR A 49 24.47 5.72 34.01
C THR A 49 24.66 4.37 34.70
N ALA A 50 24.15 3.31 34.08
CA ALA A 50 24.55 1.94 34.34
C ALA A 50 24.89 1.30 32.99
N ALA A 51 26.15 0.92 32.84
CA ALA A 51 26.62 0.13 31.72
C ALA A 51 25.86 -1.22 31.69
N MET A 52 25.64 -1.73 30.47
CA MET A 52 24.78 -2.86 30.06
C MET A 52 23.39 -2.39 29.61
N ASP A 53 23.14 -2.34 28.29
CA ASP A 53 21.87 -2.88 27.78
C ASP A 53 21.84 -3.10 26.26
N GLY A 54 21.12 -4.14 25.87
CA GLY A 54 20.81 -4.53 24.51
C GLY A 54 20.17 -3.37 23.75
N LYS A 55 20.62 -3.20 22.51
CA LYS A 55 20.10 -2.20 21.59
C LYS A 55 18.64 -2.51 21.28
N GLU A 56 17.76 -1.88 22.05
CA GLU A 56 16.32 -1.75 21.83
C GLU A 56 16.04 -1.63 20.32
N SER A 57 15.15 -2.51 19.87
CA SER A 57 14.79 -2.74 18.48
C SER A 57 14.25 -1.46 17.85
N PHE A 58 15.05 -0.86 16.96
CA PHE A 58 14.55 0.20 16.10
C PHE A 58 13.43 -0.37 15.22
N ALA A 59 12.20 0.08 15.46
CA ALA A 59 11.04 -0.10 14.59
C ALA A 59 11.21 0.74 13.30
N GLY A 60 12.30 0.50 12.57
CA GLY A 60 12.69 1.23 11.35
C GLY A 60 12.65 0.34 10.11
N LEU A 61 12.51 0.98 8.94
CA LEU A 61 12.60 0.28 7.66
C LEU A 61 14.02 -0.24 7.45
N THR A 62 14.16 -1.52 7.10
CA THR A 62 15.48 -2.15 6.96
C THR A 62 16.11 -1.93 5.58
N HIS A 63 15.31 -1.72 4.54
CA HIS A 63 15.79 -1.60 3.14
C HIS A 63 15.97 -0.14 2.68
N ILE A 64 15.92 0.82 3.59
CA ILE A 64 15.98 2.26 3.31
C ILE A 64 17.11 2.89 4.14
N GLY A 65 17.99 3.63 3.47
CA GLY A 65 19.12 4.34 4.07
C GLY A 65 18.70 5.60 4.83
N ASN A 66 19.67 6.25 5.48
CA ASN A 66 19.41 7.42 6.31
C ASN A 66 18.97 8.67 5.54
N LYS A 67 19.18 8.72 4.22
CA LYS A 67 18.70 9.79 3.34
C LYS A 67 17.43 9.38 2.57
N GLY A 68 16.83 8.23 2.88
CA GLY A 68 15.62 7.73 2.21
C GLY A 68 15.89 6.99 0.89
N GLU A 69 17.16 6.76 0.55
CA GLU A 69 17.58 5.97 -0.60
C GLU A 69 17.39 4.46 -0.36
N ALA A 70 17.22 3.67 -1.42
CA ALA A 70 17.22 2.22 -1.28
C ALA A 70 18.62 1.73 -0.86
N GLN A 71 18.70 0.89 0.17
CA GLN A 71 19.95 0.31 0.67
C GLN A 71 19.78 -1.18 0.93
N MET A 72 20.72 -2.00 0.42
CA MET A 72 20.72 -3.44 0.68
C MET A 72 21.16 -3.72 2.10
N VAL A 73 20.43 -4.61 2.78
CA VAL A 73 20.72 -5.01 4.17
C VAL A 73 21.91 -5.95 4.20
N ASP A 74 22.87 -5.70 5.09
CA ASP A 74 23.92 -6.68 5.38
C ASP A 74 23.31 -7.90 6.10
N VAL A 75 23.52 -9.08 5.51
CA VAL A 75 23.05 -10.36 6.02
C VAL A 75 24.20 -11.28 6.45
N SER A 76 25.44 -10.80 6.43
CA SER A 76 26.65 -11.61 6.67
C SER A 76 26.71 -12.23 8.07
N LEU A 77 26.09 -11.56 9.06
CA LEU A 77 26.02 -12.04 10.44
C LEU A 77 24.83 -12.97 10.71
N LYS A 78 24.02 -13.31 9.70
CA LYS A 78 22.87 -14.19 9.87
C LYS A 78 23.28 -15.65 9.69
N ASP A 79 22.82 -16.51 10.59
CA ASP A 79 23.04 -17.95 10.46
C ASP A 79 22.34 -18.54 9.23
N ILE A 80 23.03 -19.49 8.60
CA ILE A 80 22.49 -20.24 7.48
C ILE A 80 21.38 -21.16 7.99
N SER A 81 20.20 -21.05 7.39
CA SER A 81 19.02 -21.85 7.72
C SER A 81 18.28 -22.24 6.43
N LYS A 82 17.57 -23.37 6.47
CA LYS A 82 16.69 -23.77 5.36
C LYS A 82 15.41 -22.94 5.45
N ARG A 83 15.16 -22.09 4.45
CA ARG A 83 13.98 -21.22 4.38
C ARG A 83 13.22 -21.51 3.10
N VAL A 84 11.90 -21.67 3.21
CA VAL A 84 10.99 -21.84 2.08
C VAL A 84 9.86 -20.84 2.24
N ALA A 85 9.58 -20.09 1.16
CA ALA A 85 8.43 -19.20 1.08
C ALA A 85 7.58 -19.61 -0.11
N ILE A 86 6.26 -19.73 0.10
CA ILE A 86 5.29 -20.06 -0.95
C ILE A 86 4.37 -18.84 -1.11
N ALA A 87 4.30 -18.29 -2.31
CA ALA A 87 3.44 -17.16 -2.63
C ALA A 87 2.44 -17.54 -3.75
N ARG A 88 1.26 -16.92 -3.73
CA ARG A 88 0.25 -17.02 -4.80
C ARG A 88 -0.23 -15.63 -5.20
N GLY A 89 -0.51 -15.45 -6.49
CA GLY A 89 -1.17 -14.26 -7.03
C GLY A 89 -2.45 -14.64 -7.73
N LYS A 90 -3.46 -13.76 -7.71
CA LYS A 90 -4.69 -13.91 -8.48
C LYS A 90 -4.85 -12.70 -9.38
N VAL A 91 -5.07 -12.94 -10.66
CA VAL A 91 -5.41 -11.89 -11.64
C VAL A 91 -6.87 -12.05 -12.00
N ILE A 92 -7.64 -10.97 -11.89
CA ILE A 92 -9.04 -10.94 -12.32
C ILE A 92 -9.09 -10.47 -13.76
N LEU A 93 -9.68 -11.27 -14.64
CA LEU A 93 -9.82 -10.95 -16.05
C LEU A 93 -11.28 -10.69 -16.40
N GLY A 94 -11.50 -9.80 -17.37
CA GLY A 94 -12.79 -9.71 -18.04
C GLY A 94 -13.05 -10.95 -18.90
N ARG A 95 -14.33 -11.33 -19.05
CA ARG A 95 -14.75 -12.54 -19.79
C ARG A 95 -14.04 -12.71 -21.14
N LYS A 96 -14.03 -11.67 -21.97
CA LYS A 96 -13.38 -11.70 -23.30
C LYS A 96 -11.89 -12.05 -23.23
N VAL A 97 -11.16 -11.48 -22.27
CA VAL A 97 -9.72 -11.73 -22.12
C VAL A 97 -9.48 -13.13 -21.58
N PHE A 98 -10.30 -13.56 -20.62
CA PHE A 98 -10.25 -14.93 -20.10
C PHE A 98 -10.46 -15.96 -21.22
N ASP A 99 -11.44 -15.74 -22.10
CA ASP A 99 -11.73 -16.64 -23.22
C ASP A 99 -10.56 -16.70 -24.22
N LEU A 100 -9.96 -15.55 -24.55
CA LEU A 100 -8.79 -15.49 -25.44
C LEU A 100 -7.56 -16.19 -24.85
N VAL A 101 -7.30 -16.00 -23.55
CA VAL A 101 -6.20 -16.67 -22.83
C VAL A 101 -6.47 -18.18 -22.78
N SER A 102 -7.71 -18.58 -22.48
CA SER A 102 -8.11 -19.99 -22.41
C SER A 102 -8.02 -20.69 -23.76
N ALA A 103 -8.29 -19.97 -24.84
CA ALA A 103 -8.11 -20.44 -26.22
C ALA A 103 -6.66 -20.34 -26.74
N ASN A 104 -5.72 -19.85 -25.92
CA ASN A 104 -4.33 -19.60 -26.29
C ASN A 104 -4.18 -18.71 -27.54
N GLN A 105 -5.03 -17.69 -27.67
CA GLN A 105 -5.08 -16.75 -28.79
C GLN A 105 -4.46 -15.38 -28.46
N MET A 106 -3.85 -15.25 -27.28
CA MET A 106 -3.11 -14.05 -26.88
C MET A 106 -1.67 -14.13 -27.39
N GLY A 107 -1.19 -13.05 -28.01
CA GLY A 107 0.23 -12.87 -28.30
C GLY A 107 1.06 -12.78 -27.02
N LYS A 108 2.34 -13.14 -27.11
CA LYS A 108 3.31 -13.01 -26.02
C LYS A 108 3.94 -11.63 -25.99
#